data_AF-A0A1G7NEU6-F1
#
_entry.id   AF-A0A1G7NEU6-F1
#
_cell.length_a   1.000
_cell.length_b   1.000
_cell.length_c   1.000
_cell.angle_alpha   90.00
_cell.angle_beta   90.00
_cell.angle_gamma   90.00
#
_symmetry.space_group_name_H-M   'P 1'
#
loop_
_entity.id
_entity.type
_entity.pdbx_description
1 polymer ?
#
loop_
_entity_poly.entity_id
_entity_poly.type
_entity_poly.pdbx_seq_one_letter_code
_entity_poly.pdbx_strand_id
1 'polypeptide(L)'
;AGKKADIDARVAQIKAQIEETTSDYDREKLQERLAKLAGGVAVIRVGGATEVEVKERKDRVDDAMHATRAAVEEGIVPGGGVALLRASEQLKGLRTKNDDQKTGVEIVRKALSAPARQIAINAGEDGSVIVGKILENKTYNYGFDSQTGDYADLVKKGIIDPTKVVRTAIQNAASVAALLITTEAMVAELPKKNAGGPAMPPGGGMGGMDF
;
A
#
# COMPACT_ATOMS: atom_id res chain seq x y z
N ALA A 1 29.84 -30.23 7.78
CA ALA A 1 28.77 -30.06 6.79
C ALA A 1 28.17 -31.43 6.49
N GLY A 2 26.83 -31.55 6.36
CA GLY A 2 26.17 -32.81 6.01
C GLY A 2 26.49 -33.26 4.58
N LYS A 3 26.25 -34.55 4.25
CA LYS A 3 26.47 -35.04 2.88
C LYS A 3 25.48 -34.34 1.93
N LYS A 4 25.90 -34.07 0.69
CA LYS A 4 25.07 -33.36 -0.31
C LYS A 4 23.69 -34.01 -0.51
N ALA A 5 23.65 -35.34 -0.56
CA ALA A 5 22.41 -36.09 -0.68
C ALA A 5 21.42 -35.86 0.48
N ASP A 6 21.93 -35.72 1.72
CA ASP A 6 21.09 -35.46 2.89
C ASP A 6 20.52 -34.04 2.87
N ILE A 7 21.29 -33.07 2.36
CA ILE A 7 20.85 -31.69 2.18
C ILE A 7 19.78 -31.60 1.10
N ASP A 8 20.00 -32.25 -0.04
CA ASP A 8 19.06 -32.26 -1.17
C ASP A 8 17.73 -32.94 -0.78
N ALA A 9 17.79 -34.05 -0.05
CA ALA A 9 16.61 -34.71 0.50
C ALA A 9 15.84 -33.80 1.48
N ARG A 10 16.56 -33.04 2.32
CA ARG A 10 15.92 -32.11 3.26
C ARG A 10 15.30 -30.91 2.54
N VAL A 11 15.95 -30.39 1.50
CA VAL A 11 15.44 -29.34 0.63
C VAL A 11 14.12 -29.77 -0.02
N ALA A 12 14.06 -31.00 -0.55
CA ALA A 12 12.84 -31.55 -1.14
C ALA A 12 11.68 -31.67 -0.13
N GLN A 13 11.96 -32.17 1.08
CA GLN A 13 10.96 -32.24 2.15
C GLN A 13 10.38 -30.87 2.51
N ILE A 14 11.24 -29.86 2.67
CA ILE A 14 10.79 -28.53 3.09
C ILE A 14 9.96 -27.86 1.98
N LYS A 15 10.29 -28.08 0.70
CA LYS A 15 9.47 -27.60 -0.42
C LYS A 15 8.05 -28.16 -0.37
N ALA A 16 7.90 -29.47 -0.15
CA ALA A 16 6.57 -30.09 -0.01
C ALA A 16 5.79 -29.51 1.19
N GLN A 17 6.45 -29.29 2.33
CA GLN A 17 5.82 -28.70 3.51
C GLN A 17 5.36 -27.24 3.30
N ILE A 18 6.07 -26.48 2.46
CA ILE A 18 5.70 -25.09 2.09
C ILE A 18 4.41 -25.08 1.25
N GLU A 19 4.22 -26.07 0.39
CA GLU A 19 3.03 -26.18 -0.46
C GLU A 19 1.80 -26.63 0.34
N GLU A 20 1.98 -27.47 1.36
CA GLU A 20 0.88 -27.96 2.20
C GLU A 20 0.47 -26.99 3.33
N THR A 21 1.34 -26.07 3.74
CA THR A 21 1.04 -25.18 4.86
C THR A 21 0.07 -24.04 4.48
N THR A 22 -0.95 -23.87 5.32
CA THR A 22 -1.92 -22.78 5.25
C THR A 22 -1.56 -21.58 6.13
N SER A 23 -0.52 -21.72 6.96
CA SER A 23 -0.02 -20.69 7.88
C SER A 23 1.08 -19.88 7.22
N ASP A 24 0.88 -18.56 7.08
CA ASP A 24 1.87 -17.66 6.49
C ASP A 24 3.15 -17.58 7.36
N TYR A 25 3.01 -17.64 8.69
CA TYR A 25 4.15 -17.69 9.60
C TYR A 25 5.00 -18.94 9.37
N ASP A 26 4.38 -20.11 9.25
CA ASP A 26 5.10 -21.36 9.02
C ASP A 26 5.72 -21.39 7.63
N ARG A 27 5.01 -20.86 6.62
CA ARG A 27 5.53 -20.69 5.26
C ARG A 27 6.81 -19.86 5.27
N GLU A 28 6.81 -18.73 5.95
CA GLU A 28 7.98 -17.85 6.05
C GLU A 28 9.16 -18.55 6.75
N LYS A 29 8.91 -19.25 7.86
CA LYS A 29 9.95 -20.00 8.59
C LYS A 29 10.51 -21.17 7.80
N LEU A 30 9.67 -21.88 7.04
CA LEU A 30 10.12 -22.96 6.17
C LEU A 30 10.93 -22.43 4.99
N GLN A 31 10.52 -21.31 4.37
CA GLN A 31 11.28 -20.64 3.33
C GLN A 31 12.65 -20.15 3.85
N GLU A 32 12.72 -19.61 5.06
CA GLU A 32 13.98 -19.20 5.70
C GLU A 32 14.93 -20.40 5.87
N ARG A 33 14.40 -21.54 6.32
CA ARG A 33 15.17 -22.79 6.47
C ARG A 33 15.63 -23.34 5.12
N LEU A 34 14.76 -23.32 4.11
CA LEU A 34 15.06 -23.74 2.75
C LEU A 34 16.20 -22.89 2.17
N ALA A 35 16.13 -21.57 2.32
CA ALA A 35 17.15 -20.64 1.85
C ALA A 35 18.52 -20.91 2.52
N LYS A 36 18.53 -21.17 3.84
CA LYS A 36 19.76 -21.54 4.58
C LYS A 36 20.40 -22.82 4.07
N LEU A 37 19.60 -23.83 3.69
CA LEU A 37 20.09 -25.10 3.16
C LEU A 37 20.56 -25.01 1.70
N ALA A 38 19.87 -24.20 0.89
CA ALA A 38 20.19 -23.99 -0.52
C ALA A 38 21.31 -22.95 -0.75
N GLY A 39 21.82 -22.31 0.31
CA GLY A 39 22.81 -21.24 0.21
C GLY A 39 22.24 -19.92 -0.37
N GLY A 40 20.92 -19.77 -0.39
CA GLY A 40 20.20 -18.65 -1.01
C GLY A 40 19.91 -17.49 -0.06
N VAL A 41 20.70 -17.29 1.00
CA VAL A 41 20.48 -16.19 1.95
C VAL A 41 21.37 -15.00 1.58
N ALA A 42 20.76 -13.95 1.07
CA ALA A 42 21.40 -12.64 0.92
C ALA A 42 21.12 -11.79 2.17
N VAL A 43 22.14 -11.07 2.66
CA VAL A 43 22.01 -10.15 3.80
C VAL A 43 22.40 -8.75 3.35
N ILE A 44 21.46 -7.80 3.44
CA ILE A 44 21.72 -6.39 3.18
C ILE A 44 22.06 -5.72 4.50
N ARG A 45 23.27 -5.17 4.61
CA ARG A 45 23.72 -4.41 5.79
C ARG A 45 23.52 -2.92 5.53
N VAL A 46 22.57 -2.31 6.22
CA VAL A 46 22.26 -0.88 6.11
C VAL A 46 23.01 -0.10 7.18
N GLY A 47 23.66 1.00 6.79
CA GLY A 47 24.43 1.88 7.67
C GLY A 47 24.10 3.36 7.46
N GLY A 48 24.45 4.18 8.44
CA GLY A 48 24.18 5.61 8.51
C GLY A 48 25.00 6.28 9.62
N ALA A 49 25.03 7.61 9.64
CA ALA A 49 25.82 8.38 10.60
C ALA A 49 25.16 8.44 12.00
N THR A 50 23.83 8.30 12.05
CA THR A 50 23.04 8.28 13.29
C THR A 50 22.07 7.11 13.30
N GLU A 51 21.62 6.69 14.48
CA GLU A 51 20.64 5.60 14.61
C GLU A 51 19.33 5.91 13.89
N VAL A 52 18.86 7.16 13.96
CA VAL A 52 17.64 7.62 13.28
C VAL A 52 17.76 7.45 11.76
N GLU A 53 18.91 7.81 11.19
CA GLU A 53 19.18 7.65 9.76
C GLU A 53 19.30 6.17 9.37
N VAL A 54 19.97 5.35 10.18
CA VAL A 54 20.04 3.89 9.95
C VAL A 54 18.64 3.29 9.89
N LYS A 55 17.76 3.70 10.81
CA LYS A 55 16.38 3.20 10.88
C LYS A 55 15.59 3.58 9.63
N GLU A 56 15.60 4.86 9.24
CA GLU A 56 14.89 5.32 8.03
C GLU A 56 15.42 4.64 6.76
N ARG A 57 16.75 4.51 6.62
CA ARG A 57 17.36 3.83 5.47
C ARG A 57 17.01 2.35 5.45
N LYS A 58 16.95 1.71 6.62
CA LYS A 58 16.56 0.31 6.74
C LYS A 58 15.12 0.12 6.29
N ASP A 59 14.20 0.94 6.79
CA ASP A 59 12.79 0.89 6.43
C ASP A 59 12.62 1.06 4.89
N ARG A 60 13.35 1.99 4.26
CA ARG A 60 13.38 2.15 2.79
C ARG A 60 13.89 0.90 2.05
N VAL A 61 14.91 0.24 2.57
CA VAL A 61 15.46 -0.99 1.96
C VAL A 61 14.45 -2.15 2.10
N ASP A 62 13.80 -2.27 3.25
CA ASP A 62 12.77 -3.28 3.50
C ASP A 62 11.57 -3.07 2.56
N ASP A 63 11.12 -1.81 2.38
CA ASP A 63 10.07 -1.46 1.43
C ASP A 63 10.45 -1.78 -0.02
N ALA A 64 11.67 -1.44 -0.45
CA ALA A 64 12.17 -1.75 -1.79
C ALA A 64 12.24 -3.25 -2.05
N MET A 65 12.66 -4.04 -1.05
CA MET A 65 12.69 -5.50 -1.14
C MET A 65 11.26 -6.06 -1.31
N HIS A 66 10.30 -5.61 -0.51
CA HIS A 66 8.91 -6.05 -0.61
C HIS A 66 8.27 -5.65 -1.95
N ALA A 67 8.51 -4.43 -2.42
CA ALA A 67 8.05 -3.96 -3.72
C ALA A 67 8.59 -4.83 -4.86
N THR A 68 9.88 -5.18 -4.81
CA THR A 68 10.51 -6.05 -5.82
C THR A 68 9.91 -7.45 -5.81
N ARG A 69 9.67 -8.04 -4.62
CA ARG A 69 8.99 -9.34 -4.51
C ARG A 69 7.59 -9.30 -5.11
N ALA A 70 6.80 -8.27 -4.76
CA ALA A 70 5.46 -8.08 -5.30
C ALA A 70 5.45 -7.88 -6.82
N ALA A 71 6.45 -7.19 -7.36
CA ALA A 71 6.61 -6.97 -8.80
C ALA A 71 6.96 -8.27 -9.55
N VAL A 72 7.75 -9.16 -8.94
CA VAL A 72 8.06 -10.48 -9.53
C VAL A 72 6.82 -11.38 -9.56
N GLU A 73 5.93 -11.27 -8.58
CA GLU A 73 4.74 -12.12 -8.47
C GLU A 73 3.62 -11.75 -9.48
N GLU A 74 3.26 -10.47 -9.58
CA GLU A 74 2.11 -10.01 -10.41
C GLU A 74 2.50 -9.01 -11.49
N GLY A 75 3.79 -8.77 -11.70
CA GLY A 75 4.29 -7.80 -12.67
C GLY A 75 4.21 -6.34 -12.20
N ILE A 76 4.34 -5.44 -13.16
CA ILE A 76 4.43 -3.99 -12.94
C ILE A 76 3.43 -3.23 -13.81
N VAL A 77 3.04 -2.05 -13.35
CA VAL A 77 2.17 -1.09 -14.05
C VAL A 77 2.78 0.31 -14.01
N PRO A 78 2.37 1.24 -14.91
CA PRO A 78 2.78 2.64 -14.81
C PRO A 78 2.36 3.21 -13.45
N GLY A 79 3.34 3.80 -12.75
CA GLY A 79 3.15 4.32 -11.41
C GLY A 79 2.45 5.68 -11.37
N GLY A 80 2.64 6.43 -10.29
CA GLY A 80 2.10 7.79 -10.15
C GLY A 80 0.57 7.85 -10.14
N GLY A 81 -0.09 6.74 -9.79
CA GLY A 81 -1.55 6.61 -9.84
C GLY A 81 -2.15 6.48 -11.25
N VAL A 82 -1.33 6.41 -12.31
CA VAL A 82 -1.80 6.30 -13.70
C VAL A 82 -2.58 5.01 -13.93
N ALA A 83 -2.10 3.87 -13.39
CA ALA A 83 -2.81 2.60 -13.51
C ALA A 83 -4.27 2.68 -12.99
N LEU A 84 -4.49 3.36 -11.86
CA LEU A 84 -5.83 3.55 -11.29
C LEU A 84 -6.69 4.50 -12.13
N LEU A 85 -6.09 5.56 -12.69
CA LEU A 85 -6.77 6.45 -13.63
C LEU A 85 -7.23 5.70 -14.88
N ARG A 86 -6.38 4.83 -15.45
CA ARG A 86 -6.76 3.99 -16.61
C ARG A 86 -7.87 3.00 -16.24
N ALA A 87 -7.84 2.42 -15.04
CA ALA A 87 -8.91 1.57 -14.56
C ALA A 87 -10.24 2.32 -14.43
N SER A 88 -10.21 3.60 -14.04
CA SER A 88 -11.42 4.43 -13.91
C SER A 88 -12.16 4.63 -15.24
N GLU A 89 -11.44 4.67 -16.36
CA GLU A 89 -12.03 4.79 -17.69
C GLU A 89 -12.82 3.54 -18.10
N GLN A 90 -12.39 2.36 -17.64
CA GLN A 90 -13.08 1.09 -17.90
C GLN A 90 -14.44 1.03 -17.18
N LEU A 91 -14.62 1.79 -16.10
CA LEU A 91 -15.88 1.83 -15.34
C LEU A 91 -16.99 2.61 -16.07
N LYS A 92 -16.68 3.47 -17.04
CA LYS A 92 -17.69 4.28 -17.77
C LYS A 92 -18.71 3.43 -18.52
N GLY A 93 -18.31 2.24 -18.97
CA GLY A 93 -19.17 1.31 -19.70
C GLY A 93 -19.90 0.29 -18.82
N LEU A 94 -19.71 0.33 -17.50
CA LEU A 94 -20.24 -0.68 -16.59
C LEU A 94 -21.75 -0.53 -16.44
N ARG A 95 -22.51 -1.57 -16.82
CA ARG A 95 -23.97 -1.59 -16.70
C ARG A 95 -24.38 -1.89 -15.26
N THR A 96 -25.30 -1.10 -14.73
CA THR A 96 -25.86 -1.27 -13.38
C THR A 96 -27.34 -1.62 -13.44
N LYS A 97 -27.85 -2.24 -12.37
CA LYS A 97 -29.26 -2.66 -12.30
C LYS A 97 -30.20 -1.51 -11.90
N ASN A 98 -29.69 -0.55 -11.13
CA ASN A 98 -30.42 0.61 -10.64
C ASN A 98 -29.50 1.83 -10.48
N ASP A 99 -30.08 2.96 -10.10
CA ASP A 99 -29.37 4.24 -9.94
C ASP A 99 -28.44 4.26 -8.71
N ASP A 100 -28.76 3.53 -7.65
CA ASP A 100 -27.90 3.41 -6.47
C ASP A 100 -26.58 2.71 -6.82
N GLN A 101 -26.64 1.61 -7.58
CA GLN A 101 -25.44 0.93 -8.08
C GLN A 101 -24.66 1.84 -9.03
N LYS A 102 -25.33 2.63 -9.87
CA LYS A 102 -24.67 3.61 -10.75
C LYS A 102 -23.90 4.64 -9.93
N THR A 103 -24.50 5.13 -8.86
CA THR A 103 -23.86 6.05 -7.91
C THR A 103 -22.65 5.41 -7.25
N GLY A 104 -22.74 4.14 -6.84
CA GLY A 104 -21.61 3.37 -6.31
C GLY A 104 -20.43 3.27 -7.29
N VAL A 105 -20.71 3.00 -8.57
CA VAL A 105 -19.68 2.99 -9.62
C VAL A 105 -19.01 4.35 -9.78
N GLU A 106 -19.79 5.44 -9.77
CA GLU A 106 -19.25 6.81 -9.86
C GLU A 106 -18.39 7.19 -8.65
N ILE A 107 -18.73 6.73 -7.44
CA ILE A 107 -17.90 6.92 -6.23
C ILE A 107 -16.52 6.28 -6.44
N VAL A 108 -16.48 5.02 -6.89
CA VAL A 108 -15.21 4.33 -7.17
C VAL A 108 -14.44 5.05 -8.28
N ARG A 109 -15.10 5.43 -9.36
CA ARG A 109 -14.49 6.15 -10.49
C ARG A 109 -13.81 7.44 -10.04
N LYS A 110 -14.47 8.20 -9.16
CA LYS A 110 -13.91 9.43 -8.57
C LYS A 110 -12.73 9.11 -7.64
N ALA A 111 -12.87 8.12 -6.76
CA ALA A 111 -11.84 7.73 -5.80
C ALA A 111 -10.54 7.27 -6.45
N LEU A 112 -10.62 6.55 -7.59
CA LEU A 112 -9.45 6.11 -8.35
C LEU A 112 -8.56 7.26 -8.86
N SER A 113 -9.10 8.47 -8.97
CA SER A 113 -8.31 9.67 -9.34
C SER A 113 -7.56 10.32 -8.18
N ALA A 114 -7.92 9.99 -6.94
CA ALA A 114 -7.36 10.63 -5.75
C ALA A 114 -5.84 10.42 -5.61
N PRO A 115 -5.25 9.23 -5.84
CA PRO A 115 -3.81 9.04 -5.69
C PRO A 115 -2.99 9.91 -6.64
N ALA A 116 -3.31 9.90 -7.94
CA ALA A 116 -2.61 10.72 -8.92
C ALA A 116 -2.76 12.22 -8.64
N ARG A 117 -3.96 12.65 -8.22
CA ARG A 117 -4.22 14.04 -7.82
C ARG A 117 -3.40 14.44 -6.59
N GLN A 118 -3.35 13.59 -5.57
CA GLN A 118 -2.60 13.87 -4.35
C GLN A 118 -1.10 13.96 -4.60
N ILE A 119 -0.55 13.08 -5.46
CA ILE A 119 0.85 13.13 -5.86
C ILE A 119 1.17 14.46 -6.56
N ALA A 120 0.32 14.90 -7.49
CA ALA A 120 0.48 16.19 -8.16
C ALA A 120 0.38 17.39 -7.19
N ILE A 121 -0.59 17.39 -6.28
CA ILE A 121 -0.74 18.45 -5.27
C ILE A 121 0.49 18.53 -4.37
N ASN A 122 1.03 17.38 -3.93
CA ASN A 122 2.23 17.34 -3.11
C ASN A 122 3.48 17.83 -3.87
N ALA A 123 3.46 17.77 -5.20
CA ALA A 123 4.50 18.34 -6.07
C ALA A 123 4.30 19.84 -6.37
N GLY A 124 3.23 20.46 -5.85
CA GLY A 124 2.94 21.88 -6.06
C GLY A 124 2.10 22.18 -7.31
N GLU A 125 1.53 21.17 -7.95
CA GLU A 125 0.79 21.28 -9.22
C GLU A 125 -0.73 21.19 -9.03
N ASP A 126 -1.51 21.69 -10.01
CA ASP A 126 -2.96 21.50 -10.00
C ASP A 126 -3.32 20.06 -10.40
N GLY A 127 -3.63 19.23 -9.41
CA GLY A 127 -3.95 17.83 -9.64
C GLY A 127 -5.18 17.57 -10.52
N SER A 128 -6.12 18.51 -10.67
CA SER A 128 -7.24 18.36 -11.61
C SER A 128 -6.77 18.52 -13.05
N VAL A 129 -5.90 19.51 -13.30
CA VAL A 129 -5.28 19.74 -14.62
C VAL A 129 -4.38 18.57 -14.99
N ILE A 130 -3.56 18.07 -14.05
CA ILE A 130 -2.68 16.93 -14.27
C ILE A 130 -3.48 15.70 -14.67
N VAL A 131 -4.48 15.32 -13.86
CA VAL A 131 -5.33 14.15 -14.13
C VAL A 131 -6.06 14.28 -15.47
N GLY A 132 -6.60 15.47 -15.78
CA GLY A 132 -7.28 15.72 -17.06
C GLY A 132 -6.36 15.45 -18.26
N LYS A 133 -5.16 16.04 -18.27
CA LYS A 133 -4.16 15.85 -19.34
C LYS A 133 -3.71 14.41 -19.48
N ILE A 134 -3.58 13.65 -18.38
CA ILE A 134 -3.24 12.22 -18.43
C ILE A 134 -4.37 11.44 -19.13
N LEU A 135 -5.63 11.71 -18.78
CA LEU A 135 -6.80 11.01 -19.31
C LEU A 135 -7.09 11.34 -20.79
N GLU A 136 -6.79 12.56 -21.24
CA GLU A 136 -6.92 12.97 -22.65
C GLU A 136 -6.01 12.15 -23.59
N ASN A 137 -4.85 11.73 -23.10
CA ASN A 137 -3.93 10.88 -23.85
C ASN A 137 -4.30 9.39 -23.71
N LYS A 138 -4.49 8.70 -24.83
CA LYS A 138 -4.86 7.28 -24.87
C LYS A 138 -3.70 6.31 -24.63
N THR A 139 -2.46 6.79 -24.66
CA THR A 139 -1.29 5.96 -24.41
C THR A 139 -1.29 5.47 -22.96
N TYR A 140 -1.30 4.15 -22.76
CA TYR A 140 -1.47 3.55 -21.43
C TYR A 140 -0.44 4.04 -20.41
N ASN A 141 0.84 4.10 -20.82
CA ASN A 141 1.96 4.51 -19.97
C ASN A 141 2.14 6.03 -19.87
N TYR A 142 1.36 6.83 -20.60
CA TYR A 142 1.48 8.28 -20.53
C TYR A 142 0.98 8.78 -19.18
N GLY A 143 1.84 9.52 -18.49
CA GLY A 143 1.59 10.03 -17.16
C GLY A 143 2.37 11.31 -16.88
N PHE A 144 2.32 11.74 -15.63
CA PHE A 144 3.02 12.93 -15.14
C PHE A 144 4.13 12.49 -14.19
N ASP A 145 5.36 12.89 -14.51
CA ASP A 145 6.51 12.71 -13.63
C ASP A 145 6.57 13.87 -12.64
N SER A 146 6.07 13.63 -11.43
CA SER A 146 6.00 14.65 -10.37
C SER A 146 7.36 15.08 -9.82
N GLN A 147 8.45 14.39 -10.16
CA GLN A 147 9.80 14.81 -9.78
C GLN A 147 10.37 15.87 -10.74
N THR A 148 10.02 15.79 -12.02
CA THR A 148 10.52 16.70 -13.05
C THR A 148 9.50 17.73 -13.53
N GLY A 149 8.20 17.49 -13.32
CA GLY A 149 7.12 18.32 -13.83
C GLY A 149 6.72 18.02 -15.28
N ASP A 150 7.25 16.95 -15.87
CA ASP A 150 7.05 16.63 -17.28
C ASP A 150 6.06 15.49 -17.51
N TYR A 151 5.33 15.56 -18.62
CA TYR A 151 4.56 14.42 -19.12
C TYR A 151 5.43 13.48 -19.95
N ALA A 152 5.37 12.19 -19.65
CA ALA A 152 6.20 11.19 -20.31
C ALA A 152 5.58 9.79 -20.28
N ASP A 153 6.22 8.86 -20.98
CA ASP A 153 6.02 7.42 -20.76
C ASP A 153 6.67 7.03 -19.43
N LEU A 154 5.86 6.81 -18.40
CA LEU A 154 6.32 6.56 -17.04
C LEU A 154 7.10 5.25 -16.93
N VAL A 155 6.73 4.23 -17.70
CA VAL A 155 7.44 2.94 -17.70
C VAL A 155 8.84 3.12 -18.27
N LYS A 156 9.00 3.87 -19.36
CA LYS A 156 10.32 4.20 -19.92
C LYS A 156 11.17 5.07 -18.98
N LYS A 157 10.53 5.93 -18.18
CA LYS A 157 11.21 6.71 -17.13
C LYS A 157 11.51 5.90 -15.86
N GLY A 158 11.04 4.65 -15.75
CA GLY A 158 11.22 3.81 -14.56
C GLY A 158 10.28 4.15 -13.40
N ILE A 159 9.24 4.96 -13.63
CA ILE A 159 8.19 5.26 -12.66
C ILE A 159 7.12 4.18 -12.75
N ILE A 160 7.33 3.11 -12.01
CA ILE A 160 6.53 1.88 -12.05
C ILE A 160 6.11 1.47 -10.65
N ASP A 161 4.92 0.89 -10.55
CA ASP A 161 4.39 0.33 -9.31
C ASP A 161 4.14 -1.19 -9.49
N PRO A 162 4.37 -2.03 -8.46
CA PRO A 162 3.98 -3.43 -8.50
C PRO A 162 2.46 -3.59 -8.65
N THR A 163 2.00 -4.40 -9.61
CA THR A 163 0.56 -4.62 -9.86
C THR A 163 -0.16 -5.09 -8.60
N LYS A 164 0.47 -6.01 -7.85
CA LYS A 164 -0.06 -6.57 -6.60
C LYS A 164 -0.39 -5.48 -5.59
N VAL A 165 0.50 -4.48 -5.45
CA VAL A 165 0.34 -3.39 -4.47
C VAL A 165 -0.84 -2.52 -4.87
N VAL A 166 -0.90 -2.09 -6.14
CA VAL A 166 -1.99 -1.24 -6.65
C VAL A 166 -3.35 -1.93 -6.51
N ARG A 167 -3.44 -3.22 -6.88
CA ARG A 167 -4.65 -4.04 -6.75
C ARG A 167 -5.07 -4.22 -5.29
N THR A 168 -4.13 -4.58 -4.42
CA THR A 168 -4.41 -4.84 -3.00
C THR A 168 -4.84 -3.56 -2.29
N ALA A 169 -4.22 -2.42 -2.60
CA ALA A 169 -4.57 -1.13 -2.02
C ALA A 169 -6.04 -0.76 -2.30
N ILE A 170 -6.49 -0.88 -3.56
CA ILE A 170 -7.89 -0.54 -3.90
C ILE A 170 -8.89 -1.54 -3.31
N GLN A 171 -8.55 -2.84 -3.27
CA GLN A 171 -9.42 -3.86 -2.68
C GLN A 171 -9.61 -3.64 -1.17
N ASN A 172 -8.53 -3.36 -0.44
CA ASN A 172 -8.61 -3.08 0.99
C ASN A 172 -9.37 -1.77 1.27
N ALA A 173 -9.11 -0.71 0.50
CA ALA A 173 -9.82 0.56 0.63
C ALA A 173 -11.32 0.39 0.38
N ALA A 174 -11.70 -0.32 -0.70
CA ALA A 174 -13.10 -0.60 -1.01
C ALA A 174 -13.78 -1.47 0.05
N SER A 175 -13.07 -2.46 0.60
CA SER A 175 -13.58 -3.34 1.66
C SER A 175 -13.95 -2.55 2.91
N VAL A 176 -13.08 -1.66 3.37
CA VAL A 176 -13.36 -0.84 4.57
C VAL A 176 -14.43 0.21 4.27
N ALA A 177 -14.37 0.86 3.11
CA ALA A 177 -15.34 1.87 2.72
C ALA A 177 -16.77 1.30 2.63
N ALA A 178 -16.93 0.10 2.06
CA ALA A 178 -18.22 -0.56 1.96
C ALA A 178 -18.84 -0.83 3.33
N LEU A 179 -18.04 -1.30 4.31
CA LEU A 179 -18.49 -1.53 5.68
C LEU A 179 -18.93 -0.22 6.36
N LEU A 180 -18.13 0.84 6.22
CA LEU A 180 -18.41 2.13 6.84
C LEU A 180 -19.66 2.80 6.25
N ILE A 181 -19.86 2.75 4.93
CA ILE A 181 -21.03 3.36 4.28
C ILE A 181 -22.34 2.70 4.74
N THR A 182 -22.32 1.42 5.09
CA THR A 182 -23.51 0.69 5.59
C THR A 182 -23.67 0.76 7.11
N THR A 183 -22.84 1.50 7.82
CA THR A 183 -22.88 1.60 9.29
C THR A 183 -23.92 2.63 9.73
N GLU A 184 -25.05 2.16 10.24
CA GLU A 184 -26.14 3.03 10.75
C GLU A 184 -25.98 3.42 12.22
N ALA A 185 -25.26 2.62 13.01
CA ALA A 185 -25.06 2.85 14.44
C ALA A 185 -23.68 2.38 14.90
N MET A 186 -23.12 3.07 15.89
CA MET A 186 -21.86 2.71 16.55
C MET A 186 -22.06 2.72 18.06
N VAL A 187 -21.48 1.74 18.74
CA VAL A 187 -21.42 1.68 20.20
C VAL A 187 -19.98 1.94 20.61
N ALA A 188 -19.75 3.00 21.37
CA ALA A 188 -18.44 3.38 21.87
C ALA A 188 -18.43 3.42 23.41
N GLU A 189 -17.24 3.24 24.00
CA GLU A 189 -17.06 3.49 25.42
C GLU A 189 -17.21 4.99 25.70
N LEU A 190 -17.85 5.33 26.82
CA LEU A 190 -17.89 6.71 27.29
C LEU A 190 -16.47 7.19 27.57
N PRO A 191 -16.13 8.45 27.24
CA PRO A 191 -14.86 9.04 27.65
C PRO A 191 -14.65 8.86 29.14
N LYS A 192 -13.53 8.24 29.53
CA LYS A 192 -13.20 8.03 30.95
C LYS A 192 -13.05 9.40 31.60
N LYS A 193 -13.89 9.72 32.58
CA LYS A 193 -13.61 10.83 33.49
C LYS A 193 -12.37 10.45 34.30
N ASN A 194 -11.30 11.24 34.17
CA ASN A 194 -9.98 11.13 34.81
C ASN A 194 -8.88 10.45 33.97
N ALA A 195 -8.31 11.21 33.04
CA ALA A 195 -6.86 11.18 32.81
C ALA A 195 -6.26 12.37 33.59
N GLY A 196 -5.28 12.09 34.46
CA GLY A 196 -4.84 12.99 35.52
C GLY A 196 -4.34 14.36 35.05
N GLY A 197 -4.95 15.42 35.60
CA GLY A 197 -4.22 16.64 35.90
C GLY A 197 -3.57 16.50 37.28
N PRO A 198 -2.36 17.05 37.51
CA PRO A 198 -1.72 17.00 38.81
C PRO A 198 -2.65 17.59 39.88
N ALA A 199 -2.74 16.93 41.03
CA ALA A 199 -3.53 17.37 42.18
C ALA A 199 -3.08 18.79 42.58
N MET A 200 -3.86 19.79 42.18
CA MET A 200 -3.70 21.15 42.66
C MET A 200 -4.13 21.20 44.14
N PRO A 201 -3.38 21.92 45.01
CA PRO A 201 -3.69 22.01 46.42
C PRO A 201 -5.10 22.55 46.67
N PRO A 202 -5.76 22.17 47.79
CA PRO A 202 -7.12 22.60 48.08
C PRO A 202 -7.15 24.09 48.41
N GLY A 203 -7.58 24.91 47.44
CA GLY A 203 -7.80 26.34 47.66
C GLY A 203 -8.16 27.11 46.41
N GLY A 204 -9.45 27.47 46.28
CA GLY A 204 -9.90 28.52 45.36
C GLY A 204 -10.96 28.04 44.36
N GLY A 205 -12.21 28.38 44.64
CA GLY A 205 -13.34 28.10 43.76
C GLY A 205 -13.41 29.00 42.54
N MET A 206 -13.90 28.43 41.43
CA MET A 206 -14.76 29.02 40.39
C MET A 206 -14.90 27.89 39.37
N GLY A 207 -16.08 27.30 39.20
CA GLY A 207 -17.03 27.81 38.22
C GLY A 207 -16.78 27.08 36.90
N GLY A 208 -17.58 26.04 36.67
CA GLY A 208 -17.46 25.20 35.47
C GLY A 208 -17.67 25.99 34.18
N MET A 209 -16.88 25.64 33.18
CA MET A 209 -17.17 25.89 31.76
C MET A 209 -16.50 24.76 30.98
N ASP A 210 -17.29 23.71 30.74
CA ASP A 210 -17.00 22.70 29.73
C ASP A 210 -17.53 23.23 28.38
N PHE A 211 -16.61 23.50 27.46
CA PHE A 211 -16.84 23.39 26.02
C PHE A 211 -15.81 22.41 25.46
#